data_AF-A0A8T3NIC2-F1
#
_entry.id   AF-A0A8T3NIC2-F1
#
_cell.length_a   1.000
_cell.length_b   1.000
_cell.length_c   1.000
_cell.angle_alpha   90.00
_cell.angle_beta   90.00
_cell.angle_gamma   90.00
#
_symmetry.space_group_name_H-M   'P 1'
#
loop_
_entity.id
_entity.type
_entity.pdbx_description
1 polymer ?
#
loop_
_entity_poly.entity_id
_entity_poly.type
_entity_poly.pdbx_seq_one_letter_code
_entity_poly.pdbx_strand_id
1 'polypeptide(L)'
;VLAALEALAPAAGTETAEEVRKALGYFTTNASRMDYPRFLARQVPIGSGAVECACKTLVQARAKQAGLRWSRAGVQAVLSLRAVHRSGRWDQFWQTRPQRRRPAVFPRRGALVSFPDQADPPAIPDSSDQQAAYSHNSEAHPYLGLLKLACALMWYHRVPGRP
;
A
#
# COMPACT_ATOMS: atom_id res chain seq x y z
N VAL A 1 -21.42 17.55 15.06
CA VAL A 1 -20.09 17.32 15.68
C VAL A 1 -19.40 18.64 16.00
N LEU A 2 -19.07 19.48 15.02
CA LEU A 2 -18.45 20.80 15.29
C LEU A 2 -19.22 21.66 16.29
N ALA A 3 -20.53 21.84 16.06
CA ALA A 3 -21.41 22.57 16.99
C ALA A 3 -21.44 21.97 18.41
N ALA A 4 -21.27 20.65 18.54
CA ALA A 4 -21.23 19.99 19.85
C ALA A 4 -19.89 20.19 20.57
N LEU A 5 -18.78 20.26 19.82
CA LEU A 5 -17.46 20.56 20.36
C LEU A 5 -17.34 22.04 20.77
N GLU A 6 -17.96 22.95 20.02
CA GLU A 6 -18.04 24.38 20.36
C GLU A 6 -18.87 24.62 21.63
N ALA A 7 -19.93 23.85 21.83
CA ALA A 7 -20.81 23.95 23.00
C ALA A 7 -20.18 23.42 24.31
N LEU A 8 -19.11 22.61 24.25
CA LEU A 8 -18.53 21.97 25.43
C LEU A 8 -17.77 22.94 26.36
N ALA A 9 -17.39 24.12 25.85
CA ALA A 9 -16.76 25.25 26.55
C ALA A 9 -16.00 24.90 27.87
N PRO A 10 -14.94 24.06 27.82
CA PRO A 10 -14.20 23.66 29.01
C PRO A 10 -13.39 24.84 29.60
N ALA A 11 -13.15 24.79 30.91
CA ALA A 11 -12.35 25.80 31.61
C ALA A 11 -10.95 25.95 30.99
N ALA A 12 -10.54 27.20 30.75
CA ALA A 12 -9.26 27.52 30.11
C ALA A 12 -8.07 26.97 30.93
N GLY A 13 -7.09 26.37 30.24
CA GLY A 13 -5.88 25.79 30.86
C GLY A 13 -6.00 24.33 31.31
N THR A 14 -7.15 23.69 31.12
CA THR A 14 -7.32 22.25 31.37
C THR A 14 -6.85 21.40 30.19
N GLU A 15 -6.45 20.15 30.46
CA GLU A 15 -6.14 19.16 29.41
C GLU A 15 -7.33 18.95 28.45
N THR A 16 -8.55 18.94 28.98
CA THR A 16 -9.80 18.86 28.20
C THR A 16 -9.94 20.02 27.22
N ALA A 17 -9.56 21.24 27.60
CA ALA A 17 -9.61 22.39 26.69
C ALA A 17 -8.60 22.30 25.54
N GLU A 18 -7.43 21.71 25.78
CA GLU A 18 -6.45 21.41 24.73
C GLU A 18 -6.95 20.33 23.78
N GLU A 19 -7.57 19.27 24.30
CA GLU A 19 -8.16 18.19 23.49
C GLU A 19 -9.31 18.70 22.60
N VAL A 20 -10.22 19.49 23.17
CA VAL A 20 -11.33 20.09 22.41
C VAL A 20 -10.81 21.02 21.32
N ARG A 21 -9.77 21.83 21.60
CA ARG A 21 -9.13 22.69 20.58
C ARG A 21 -8.52 21.88 19.45
N LYS A 22 -7.78 20.81 19.79
CA LYS A 22 -7.19 19.89 18.80
C LYS A 22 -8.26 19.22 17.95
N ALA A 23 -9.34 18.75 18.58
CA ALA A 23 -10.46 18.13 17.89
C ALA A 23 -11.14 19.13 16.93
N LEU A 24 -11.43 20.35 17.37
CA LEU A 24 -11.98 21.41 16.52
C LEU A 24 -11.09 21.69 15.32
N GLY A 25 -9.78 21.88 15.54
CA GLY A 25 -8.81 22.09 14.45
C GLY A 25 -8.77 20.91 13.46
N TYR A 26 -8.83 19.68 13.96
CA TYR A 26 -8.84 18.49 13.12
C TYR A 26 -10.12 18.39 12.28
N PHE A 27 -11.29 18.53 12.90
CA PHE A 27 -12.58 18.38 12.21
C PHE A 27 -12.84 19.52 11.22
N THR A 28 -12.43 20.74 11.53
CA THR A 28 -12.54 21.88 10.60
C THR A 28 -11.63 21.70 9.39
N THR A 29 -10.36 21.37 9.60
CA THR A 29 -9.37 21.17 8.52
C THR A 29 -9.76 20.00 7.61
N ASN A 30 -10.30 18.92 8.17
CA ASN A 30 -10.65 17.72 7.41
C ASN A 30 -12.12 17.66 6.99
N ALA A 31 -12.92 18.71 7.22
CA ALA A 31 -14.35 18.72 6.92
C ALA A 31 -14.66 18.32 5.46
N SER A 32 -13.85 18.80 4.51
CA SER A 32 -13.98 18.47 3.08
C SER A 32 -13.77 16.98 2.76
N ARG A 33 -13.09 16.23 3.64
CA ARG A 33 -12.83 14.79 3.50
C ARG A 33 -13.83 13.93 4.28
N MET A 34 -14.71 14.53 5.08
CA MET A 34 -15.65 13.84 5.97
C MET A 34 -17.10 13.83 5.45
N ASP A 35 -17.28 13.62 4.14
CA ASP A 35 -18.60 13.40 3.55
C ASP A 35 -19.11 11.97 3.82
N TYR A 36 -19.30 11.67 5.12
CA TYR A 36 -19.81 10.39 5.58
C TYR A 36 -21.18 10.02 4.98
N PRO A 37 -22.15 10.94 4.82
CA PRO A 37 -23.42 10.61 4.19
C PRO A 37 -23.25 10.03 2.78
N ARG A 38 -22.39 10.64 1.95
CA ARG A 38 -22.09 10.11 0.62
C ARG A 38 -21.37 8.76 0.67
N PHE A 39 -20.46 8.55 1.61
CA PHE A 39 -19.76 7.28 1.76
C PHE A 39 -20.69 6.15 2.21
N LEU A 40 -21.62 6.43 3.12
CA LEU A 40 -22.67 5.51 3.55
C LEU A 40 -23.60 5.15 2.38
N ALA A 41 -24.05 6.14 1.60
CA ALA A 41 -24.90 5.91 0.42
C ALA A 41 -24.21 5.03 -0.64
N ARG A 42 -22.88 5.11 -0.74
CA ARG A 42 -22.07 4.28 -1.65
C ARG A 42 -21.63 2.95 -1.03
N GLN A 43 -22.05 2.64 0.20
CA GLN A 43 -21.62 1.46 0.96
C GLN A 43 -20.08 1.30 1.03
N VAL A 44 -19.36 2.43 1.05
CA VAL A 44 -17.90 2.42 1.15
C VAL A 44 -17.53 2.19 2.61
N PRO A 45 -16.56 1.29 2.90
CA PRO A 45 -16.06 1.12 4.26
C PRO A 45 -15.44 2.42 4.76
N ILE A 46 -15.97 2.95 5.86
CA ILE A 46 -15.54 4.23 6.46
C ILE A 46 -14.28 4.06 7.32
N GLY A 47 -14.04 2.84 7.82
CA GLY A 47 -12.88 2.52 8.66
C GLY A 47 -11.71 1.92 7.88
N SER A 48 -10.49 2.17 8.35
CA SER A 48 -9.27 1.55 7.84
C SER A 48 -9.15 0.07 8.19
N GLY A 49 -9.98 -0.45 9.10
CA GLY A 49 -9.84 -1.81 9.65
C GLY A 49 -9.78 -2.93 8.60
N ALA A 50 -10.59 -2.84 7.54
CA ALA A 50 -10.54 -3.82 6.45
C ALA A 50 -9.19 -3.79 5.70
N VAL A 51 -8.65 -2.60 5.46
CA VAL A 51 -7.37 -2.38 4.79
C VAL A 51 -6.20 -2.79 5.69
N GLU A 52 -6.25 -2.45 6.96
CA GLU A 52 -5.24 -2.83 7.96
C GLU A 52 -5.19 -4.34 8.15
N CYS A 53 -6.36 -4.98 8.26
CA CYS A 53 -6.47 -6.44 8.32
C CYS A 53 -5.84 -7.07 7.08
N ALA A 54 -6.21 -6.61 5.88
CA ALA A 54 -5.65 -7.10 4.63
C ALA A 54 -4.12 -6.93 4.58
N CYS A 55 -3.59 -5.77 5.01
CA CYS A 55 -2.14 -5.54 5.08
C CYS A 55 -1.46 -6.53 6.04
N LYS A 56 -2.03 -6.75 7.22
CA LYS A 56 -1.50 -7.69 8.21
C LYS A 56 -1.51 -9.14 7.69
N THR A 57 -2.61 -9.59 7.10
CA THR A 57 -2.79 -11.00 6.70
C THR A 57 -2.15 -11.35 5.34
N LEU A 58 -2.17 -10.41 4.39
CA LEU A 58 -1.61 -10.64 3.05
C LEU A 58 -0.14 -10.27 2.98
N VAL A 59 0.20 -9.05 3.41
CA VAL A 59 1.55 -8.49 3.24
C VAL A 59 2.46 -8.92 4.37
N GLN A 60 2.15 -8.58 5.62
CA GLN A 60 3.07 -8.80 6.73
C GLN A 60 3.32 -10.29 6.99
N ALA A 61 2.28 -11.12 6.89
CA ALA A 61 2.39 -12.56 7.07
C ALA A 61 3.31 -13.27 6.06
N ARG A 62 3.76 -12.61 4.99
CA ARG A 62 4.68 -13.22 4.00
C ARG A 62 5.90 -12.40 3.65
N ALA A 63 5.74 -11.09 3.49
CA ALA A 63 6.79 -10.21 3.00
C ALA A 63 7.70 -9.70 4.13
N LYS A 64 7.24 -9.74 5.39
CA LYS A 64 7.96 -9.19 6.56
C LYS A 64 8.57 -10.26 7.48
N GLN A 65 8.80 -11.47 6.99
CA GLN A 65 9.44 -12.54 7.78
C GLN A 65 10.97 -12.42 7.74
N ALA A 66 11.65 -12.91 8.78
CA ALA A 66 13.10 -12.85 8.88
C ALA A 66 13.79 -13.58 7.72
N GLY A 67 14.91 -13.03 7.25
CA GLY A 67 15.73 -13.63 6.18
C GLY A 67 15.16 -13.53 4.76
N LEU A 68 13.99 -12.91 4.57
CA LEU A 68 13.41 -12.76 3.23
C LEU A 68 13.91 -11.50 2.52
N ARG A 69 14.40 -11.68 1.30
CA ARG A 69 14.66 -10.61 0.34
C ARG A 69 13.74 -10.78 -0.87
N TRP A 70 13.14 -9.69 -1.31
CA TRP A 70 12.23 -9.69 -2.43
C TRP A 70 12.65 -8.66 -3.47
N SER A 71 12.57 -9.03 -4.75
CA SER A 71 12.45 -8.03 -5.81
C SER A 71 11.02 -7.46 -5.83
N ARG A 72 10.85 -6.23 -6.33
CA ARG A 72 9.53 -5.59 -6.45
C ARG A 72 8.55 -6.45 -7.26
N ALA A 73 9.02 -7.03 -8.36
CA ALA A 73 8.22 -7.94 -9.18
C ALA A 73 7.86 -9.24 -8.42
N GLY A 74 8.82 -9.81 -7.68
CA GLY A 74 8.60 -11.05 -6.94
C GLY A 74 7.58 -10.92 -5.81
N VAL A 75 7.68 -9.85 -5.00
CA VAL A 75 6.71 -9.63 -3.92
C VAL A 75 5.32 -9.36 -4.48
N GLN A 76 5.20 -8.57 -5.56
CA GLN A 76 3.92 -8.27 -6.20
C GLN A 76 3.25 -9.55 -6.71
N ALA A 77 4.00 -10.45 -7.37
CA ALA A 77 3.46 -11.70 -7.88
C ALA A 77 2.94 -12.61 -6.76
N VAL A 78 3.70 -12.75 -5.67
CA VAL A 78 3.31 -13.58 -4.51
C VAL A 78 2.10 -12.98 -3.78
N LEU A 79 2.07 -11.67 -3.57
CA LEU A 79 0.94 -11.00 -2.92
C LEU A 79 -0.33 -11.10 -3.76
N SER A 80 -0.23 -10.95 -5.08
CA SER A 80 -1.36 -11.10 -6.00
C SER A 80 -1.95 -12.51 -5.92
N LEU A 81 -1.09 -13.54 -5.92
CA LEU A 81 -1.53 -14.93 -5.79
C LEU A 81 -2.21 -15.19 -4.44
N ARG A 82 -1.65 -14.66 -3.34
CA ARG A 82 -2.25 -14.78 -2.01
C ARG A 82 -3.59 -14.05 -1.91
N ALA A 83 -3.73 -12.89 -2.54
CA ALA A 83 -4.98 -12.15 -2.58
C ALA A 83 -6.08 -12.96 -3.29
N VAL A 84 -5.77 -13.54 -4.45
CA VAL A 84 -6.68 -14.45 -5.17
C VAL A 84 -7.10 -15.61 -4.28
N HIS A 85 -6.15 -16.28 -3.63
CA HIS A 85 -6.44 -17.42 -2.76
C HIS A 85 -7.32 -17.04 -1.57
N ARG A 86 -7.02 -15.92 -0.89
CA ARG A 86 -7.81 -15.45 0.27
C ARG A 86 -9.19 -14.90 -0.10
N SER A 87 -9.36 -14.42 -1.32
CA SER A 87 -10.66 -13.97 -1.84
C SER A 87 -11.58 -15.12 -2.26
N GLY A 88 -11.14 -16.39 -2.18
CA GLY A 88 -11.91 -17.55 -2.64
C GLY A 88 -11.99 -17.67 -4.17
N ARG A 89 -11.27 -16.83 -4.92
CA ARG A 89 -11.30 -16.78 -6.39
C ARG A 89 -10.24 -17.67 -7.04
N TRP A 90 -9.77 -18.67 -6.31
CA TRP A 90 -8.69 -19.55 -6.76
C TRP A 90 -9.07 -20.29 -8.03
N ASP A 91 -10.26 -20.88 -8.07
CA ASP A 91 -10.73 -21.67 -9.21
C ASP A 91 -10.98 -20.77 -10.44
N GLN A 92 -11.60 -19.59 -10.23
CA GLN A 92 -11.80 -18.60 -11.29
C GLN A 92 -10.46 -18.14 -11.91
N PHE A 93 -9.43 -17.98 -11.08
CA PHE A 93 -8.10 -17.61 -11.56
C PHE A 93 -7.47 -18.68 -12.46
N TRP A 94 -7.68 -19.97 -12.17
CA TRP A 94 -7.16 -21.05 -13.00
C TRP A 94 -7.98 -21.28 -14.27
N GLN A 95 -9.29 -21.03 -14.23
CA GLN A 95 -10.14 -21.11 -15.41
C GLN A 95 -9.82 -20.04 -16.46
N THR A 96 -9.43 -18.85 -16.01
CA THR A 96 -9.14 -17.70 -16.90
C THR A 96 -7.72 -17.69 -17.45
N ARG A 97 -6.81 -18.50 -16.88
CA ARG A 97 -5.46 -18.63 -17.42
C ARG A 97 -5.41 -19.77 -18.44
N PRO A 98 -5.05 -19.49 -19.70
CA PRO A 98 -4.68 -20.58 -20.59
C PRO A 98 -3.54 -21.33 -19.90
N GLN A 99 -3.75 -22.63 -19.68
CA GLN A 99 -2.70 -23.54 -19.23
C GLN A 99 -1.50 -23.27 -20.12
N ARG A 100 -0.44 -22.65 -19.58
CA ARG A 100 0.83 -22.53 -20.31
C ARG A 100 1.15 -23.97 -20.68
N ARG A 101 1.02 -24.31 -21.97
CA ARG A 101 1.39 -25.63 -22.45
C ARG A 101 2.84 -25.80 -22.01
N ARG A 102 3.08 -26.70 -21.06
CA ARG A 102 4.43 -27.16 -20.80
C ARG A 102 4.95 -27.61 -22.15
N PRO A 103 6.11 -27.11 -22.62
CA PRO A 103 6.70 -27.66 -23.82
C PRO A 103 6.78 -29.17 -23.61
N ALA A 104 6.27 -29.94 -24.57
CA ALA A 104 6.22 -31.40 -24.49
C ALA A 104 7.61 -32.03 -24.31
N VAL A 105 8.65 -31.24 -24.63
CA VAL A 105 10.05 -31.58 -24.46
C VAL A 105 10.63 -30.67 -23.38
N PHE A 106 10.97 -31.24 -22.23
CA PHE A 106 12.01 -30.65 -21.40
C PHE A 106 13.31 -30.81 -22.20
N PRO A 107 14.02 -29.72 -22.56
CA PRO A 107 15.30 -29.87 -23.23
C PRO A 107 16.18 -30.75 -22.36
N ARG A 108 16.64 -31.89 -22.90
CA ARG A 108 17.77 -32.62 -22.31
C ARG A 108 18.91 -31.60 -22.16
N ARG A 109 19.67 -31.72 -21.07
CA ARG A 109 20.64 -30.76 -20.48
C ARG A 109 21.65 -30.03 -21.39
N GLY A 110 21.57 -30.14 -22.73
CA GLY A 110 22.39 -29.42 -23.71
C GLY A 110 21.63 -28.76 -24.87
N ALA A 111 20.29 -28.82 -24.93
CA ALA A 111 19.54 -28.07 -25.95
C ALA A 111 19.26 -26.65 -25.45
N LEU A 112 20.09 -25.68 -25.86
CA LEU A 112 19.79 -24.26 -25.71
C LEU A 112 18.46 -23.99 -26.40
N VAL A 113 17.43 -23.65 -25.61
CA VAL A 113 16.18 -23.13 -26.16
C VAL A 113 16.52 -21.73 -26.68
N SER A 114 16.60 -21.56 -27.98
CA SER A 114 16.60 -20.23 -28.59
C SER A 114 15.22 -19.64 -28.32
N PHE A 115 15.16 -18.71 -27.36
CA PHE A 115 14.03 -17.81 -27.24
C PHE A 115 14.00 -16.96 -28.51
N PRO A 116 12.83 -16.76 -29.15
CA PRO A 116 12.73 -15.79 -30.24
C PRO A 116 13.22 -14.45 -29.69
N ASP A 117 14.16 -13.85 -30.43
CA ASP A 117 14.82 -12.61 -30.11
C ASP A 117 13.78 -11.59 -29.65
N GLN A 118 13.76 -11.37 -28.35
CA GLN A 118 12.90 -10.39 -27.73
C GLN A 118 13.51 -9.08 -28.17
N ALA A 119 12.90 -8.43 -29.18
CA ALA A 119 13.32 -7.14 -29.72
C ALA A 119 13.96 -6.31 -28.61
N ASP A 120 15.20 -5.87 -28.86
CA ASP A 120 16.07 -5.25 -27.87
C ASP A 120 15.25 -4.39 -26.90
N PRO A 121 15.41 -4.56 -25.57
CA PRO A 121 14.74 -3.68 -24.63
C PRO A 121 15.07 -2.24 -25.04
N PRO A 122 14.07 -1.34 -25.12
CA PRO A 122 14.30 0.03 -25.57
C PRO A 122 15.44 0.61 -24.73
N ALA A 123 16.42 1.19 -25.40
CA ALA A 123 17.62 1.75 -24.78
C ALA A 123 17.22 2.54 -23.53
N ILE A 124 17.87 2.24 -22.41
CA ILE A 124 17.67 2.97 -21.16
C ILE A 124 18.03 4.44 -21.48
N PRO A 125 17.09 5.39 -21.39
CA PRO A 125 17.41 6.79 -21.65
C PRO A 125 18.43 7.26 -20.62
N ASP A 126 19.35 8.12 -21.08
CA ASP A 126 20.47 8.63 -20.30
C ASP A 126 19.98 9.21 -18.96
N SER A 127 20.82 9.10 -17.95
CA SER A 127 20.58 9.48 -16.55
C SER A 127 20.04 10.90 -16.37
N SER A 128 20.31 11.80 -17.32
CA SER A 128 19.75 13.15 -17.40
C SER A 128 18.24 13.20 -17.66
N ASP A 129 17.71 12.31 -18.50
CA ASP A 129 16.29 12.25 -18.87
C ASP A 129 15.44 11.55 -17.79
N GLN A 130 16.05 10.66 -17.01
CA GLN A 130 15.39 10.01 -15.86
C GLN A 130 15.08 11.01 -14.75
N GLN A 131 15.90 12.04 -14.57
CA GLN A 131 15.65 13.10 -13.58
C GLN A 131 14.45 13.98 -14.00
N ALA A 132 14.28 14.25 -15.30
CA ALA A 132 13.15 15.01 -15.86
C ALA A 132 11.82 14.23 -15.77
N ALA A 133 11.84 12.93 -16.05
CA ALA A 133 10.66 12.06 -15.91
C ALA A 133 10.22 11.84 -14.44
N TYR A 134 11.18 11.85 -13.50
CA TYR A 134 10.88 11.77 -12.07
C TYR A 134 10.36 13.09 -11.47
N SER A 135 10.82 14.24 -11.98
CA SER A 135 10.39 15.55 -11.49
C SER A 135 8.98 15.93 -11.97
N HIS A 136 8.56 15.50 -13.17
CA HIS A 136 7.17 15.67 -13.63
C HIS A 136 6.13 14.77 -12.95
N ASN A 137 6.54 13.70 -12.27
CA ASN A 137 5.63 12.82 -11.51
C ASN A 137 5.57 13.17 -10.01
N SER A 138 6.22 14.25 -9.58
CA SER A 138 6.28 14.67 -8.18
C SER A 138 5.02 15.34 -7.66
N GLU A 139 4.04 15.69 -8.52
CA GLU A 139 2.89 16.50 -8.09
C GLU A 139 1.61 15.72 -7.74
N ALA A 140 1.58 14.39 -7.86
CA ALA A 140 0.28 13.68 -7.89
C ALA A 140 0.00 12.64 -6.79
N HIS A 141 0.73 12.49 -5.69
CA HIS A 141 0.32 11.54 -4.62
C HIS A 141 0.63 11.99 -3.18
N PRO A 142 -0.27 12.73 -2.50
CA PRO A 142 -0.11 13.17 -1.10
C PRO A 142 -0.18 12.02 -0.06
N TYR A 143 -0.32 10.77 -0.47
CA TYR A 143 -0.48 9.60 0.43
C TYR A 143 0.81 8.75 0.60
N LEU A 144 1.82 8.95 -0.25
CA LEU A 144 3.09 8.21 -0.20
C LEU A 144 4.09 8.79 0.83
N GLY A 145 3.94 10.06 1.23
CA GLY A 145 4.74 10.68 2.28
C GLY A 145 4.41 10.15 3.68
N LEU A 146 3.12 9.95 3.97
CA LEU A 146 2.65 9.46 5.28
C LEU A 146 3.04 7.99 5.53
N LEU A 147 3.08 7.16 4.49
CA LEU A 147 3.49 5.76 4.63
C LEU A 147 5.00 5.61 4.89
N LYS A 148 5.83 6.52 4.37
CA LYS A 148 7.27 6.57 4.66
C LYS A 148 7.54 7.07 6.09
N LEU A 149 6.82 8.09 6.56
CA LEU A 149 6.95 8.62 7.93
C LEU A 149 6.42 7.64 8.99
N ALA A 150 5.31 6.95 8.74
CA ALA A 150 4.76 5.96 9.68
C ALA A 150 5.68 4.74 9.85
N CYS A 151 6.34 4.30 8.77
CA CYS A 151 7.34 3.22 8.85
C CYS A 151 8.63 3.65 9.56
N ALA A 152 9.07 4.90 9.38
CA ALA A 152 10.24 5.44 10.08
C ALA A 152 10.00 5.64 11.58
N LEU A 153 8.82 6.15 11.97
CA LEU A 153 8.44 6.32 13.37
C LEU A 153 8.22 4.98 14.09
N MET A 154 7.62 3.98 13.41
CA MET A 154 7.51 2.62 13.96
C MET A 154 8.86 1.92 14.15
N TRP A 155 9.89 2.28 13.37
CA TRP A 155 11.24 1.76 13.55
C TRP A 155 11.96 2.47 14.69
N TYR A 156 11.83 3.80 14.79
CA TYR A 156 12.48 4.60 15.84
C TYR A 156 11.95 4.32 17.25
N HIS A 157 10.65 4.03 17.42
CA HIS A 157 10.05 3.73 18.73
C HIS A 157 10.14 2.26 19.19
N ARG A 158 10.75 1.35 18.40
CA ARG A 158 10.81 -0.11 18.69
C ARG A 158 12.18 -0.59 19.19
N VAL A 159 13.08 0.30 19.58
CA VAL A 159 14.37 -0.06 20.20
C VAL A 159 14.37 0.38 21.67
N PRO A 160 14.04 -0.51 22.63
CA PRO A 160 14.21 -0.21 24.04
C PRO A 160 15.66 -0.51 24.43
N GLY A 161 16.42 0.56 24.67
CA GLY A 161 17.60 0.57 25.52
C GLY A 161 18.88 -0.06 24.98
N ARG A 162 19.94 0.76 24.92
CA ARG A 162 21.23 0.62 25.61
C ARG A 162 22.35 1.30 24.81
N PRO A 163 23.47 1.64 25.46
CA PRO A 163 23.64 2.46 26.66
C PRO A 163 23.78 3.96 26.31
#